data_AF-A0A950QH34-F1
#
_entry.id   AF-A0A950QH34-F1
#
_cell.length_a   1.000
_cell.length_b   1.000
_cell.length_c   1.000
_cell.angle_alpha   90.00
_cell.angle_beta   90.00
_cell.angle_gamma   90.00
#
_symmetry.space_group_name_H-M   'P 1'
#
loop_
_entity.id
_entity.type
_entity.pdbx_description
1 polymer ?
#
loop_
_entity_poly.entity_id
_entity_poly.type
_entity_poly.pdbx_seq_one_letter_code
_entity_poly.pdbx_strand_id
1 'polypeptide(L)'
;MTTLLAAFASITLLAQIATAQTSESLLARHYTDGEGVAYHMSATNVQGSQKIAYDADAKGIVKKDASGIWYEEIGWSNLVWNGQPVTLPAASQNLRQNLSLDPNSKLSVPNLAQVDPRLIGPITDLLTFYADLTLAIHQPGFAAAGAHKYFAHGTPNSWADGVYVILGQDSIDFDVTLSAVNAAAHTATLLVKHVPPAKPQIKLPASWMQAPVADTPNNWVMVTKASPGTFVAQIGKETFDVKLEVDTKTGRILSASMDNPVQATQRVCSDEALTQCPAPPVPLSIRRQIHLESIAPIGH
;
A
#
# COMPACT_ATOMS: atom_id res chain seq x y z
N MET A 1 82.94 -17.21 19.02
CA MET A 1 81.77 -16.68 19.76
C MET A 1 81.55 -15.26 19.26
N THR A 2 81.07 -15.06 18.03
CA THR A 2 79.72 -15.35 17.49
C THR A 2 78.67 -14.36 18.02
N THR A 3 78.54 -13.24 17.30
CA THR A 3 77.31 -12.68 16.69
C THR A 3 75.99 -12.67 17.50
N LEU A 4 75.35 -11.50 17.66
CA LEU A 4 74.21 -11.05 16.84
C LEU A 4 73.71 -9.65 17.27
N LEU A 5 73.67 -8.70 16.31
CA LEU A 5 72.81 -7.53 16.35
C LEU A 5 71.37 -7.97 16.04
N ALA A 6 70.38 -7.45 16.76
CA ALA A 6 68.97 -7.53 16.38
C ALA A 6 68.40 -6.11 16.24
N ALA A 7 68.14 -5.72 15.00
CA ALA A 7 67.41 -4.51 14.65
C ALA A 7 65.90 -4.80 14.75
N PHE A 8 65.19 -4.02 15.55
CA PHE A 8 63.73 -4.03 15.56
C PHE A 8 63.22 -3.10 14.46
N ALA A 9 62.73 -3.68 13.37
CA ALA A 9 61.93 -2.99 12.37
C ALA A 9 60.48 -2.90 12.86
N SER A 10 60.03 -1.69 13.18
CA SER A 10 58.61 -1.41 13.44
C SER A 10 57.85 -1.43 12.12
N ILE A 11 57.11 -2.51 11.85
CA ILE A 11 56.14 -2.58 10.77
C ILE A 11 54.84 -1.97 11.32
N THR A 12 54.57 -0.72 10.96
CA THR A 12 53.28 -0.07 11.20
C THR A 12 52.27 -0.67 10.21
N LEU A 13 51.48 -1.64 10.67
CA LEU A 13 50.37 -2.19 9.90
C LEU A 13 49.24 -1.14 9.88
N LEU A 14 49.14 -0.36 8.80
CA LEU A 14 47.97 0.46 8.53
C LEU A 14 46.80 -0.46 8.23
N ALA A 15 45.96 -0.71 9.24
CA ALA A 15 44.65 -1.31 9.04
C ALA A 15 43.81 -0.32 8.21
N GLN A 16 43.66 -0.61 6.91
CA GLN A 16 42.60 0.00 6.11
C GLN A 16 41.28 -0.55 6.65
N ILE A 17 40.66 0.21 7.55
CA ILE A 17 39.24 0.08 7.83
C ILE A 17 38.56 0.54 6.55
N ALA A 18 38.23 -0.40 5.66
CA ALA A 18 37.23 -0.17 4.65
C ALA A 18 35.95 0.19 5.40
N THR A 19 35.64 1.47 5.47
CA THR A 19 34.29 1.92 5.81
C THR A 19 33.39 1.24 4.81
N ALA A 20 32.62 0.25 5.27
CA ALA A 20 31.53 -0.31 4.48
C ALA A 20 30.64 0.86 4.11
N GLN A 21 30.80 1.34 2.87
CA GLN A 21 29.90 2.32 2.30
C GLN A 21 28.54 1.63 2.36
N THR A 22 27.66 2.12 3.23
CA THR A 22 26.27 1.69 3.25
C THR A 22 25.74 2.03 1.87
N SER A 23 25.74 1.05 0.97
CA SER A 23 25.21 1.21 -0.37
C SER A 23 23.75 1.59 -0.20
N GLU A 24 23.41 2.79 -0.64
CA GLU A 24 22.04 3.29 -0.65
C GLU A 24 21.15 2.26 -1.36
N SER A 25 19.91 2.10 -0.88
CA SER A 25 18.99 1.09 -1.42
C SER A 25 18.77 1.34 -2.92
N LEU A 26 18.77 0.28 -3.73
CA LEU A 26 18.47 0.34 -5.16
C LEU A 26 17.11 1.00 -5.44
N LEU A 27 16.19 0.90 -4.48
CA LEU A 27 14.82 1.40 -4.57
C LEU A 27 14.66 2.79 -3.92
N ALA A 28 15.73 3.36 -3.35
CA ALA A 28 15.67 4.64 -2.64
C ALA A 28 15.17 5.77 -3.54
N ARG A 29 14.28 6.59 -3.00
CA ARG A 29 13.76 7.78 -3.68
C ARG A 29 14.76 8.93 -3.59
N HIS A 30 15.28 9.34 -4.73
CA HIS A 30 16.18 10.48 -4.88
C HIS A 30 15.41 11.74 -5.25
N TYR A 31 14.95 12.46 -4.23
CA TYR A 31 14.15 13.67 -4.38
C TYR A 31 14.93 14.85 -4.98
N THR A 32 14.28 15.59 -5.86
CA THR A 32 14.75 16.91 -6.34
C THR A 32 13.70 17.97 -6.03
N ASP A 33 14.07 19.10 -5.43
CA ASP A 33 13.10 20.15 -5.09
C ASP A 33 12.39 20.70 -6.34
N GLY A 34 11.06 20.88 -6.25
CA GLY A 34 10.22 21.34 -7.37
C GLY A 34 10.02 20.32 -8.50
N GLU A 35 10.54 19.11 -8.35
CA GLU A 35 10.38 18.02 -9.29
C GLU A 35 8.89 17.64 -9.45
N GLY A 36 8.39 17.67 -10.69
CA GLY A 36 7.01 17.28 -10.99
C GLY A 36 6.81 15.77 -11.00
N VAL A 37 5.70 15.32 -10.42
CA VAL A 37 5.19 13.94 -10.47
C VAL A 37 3.75 13.93 -10.96
N ALA A 38 3.40 12.93 -11.76
CA ALA A 38 2.05 12.78 -12.28
C ALA A 38 1.74 11.31 -12.55
N TYR A 39 0.50 10.92 -12.25
CA TYR A 39 0.00 9.58 -12.42
C TYR A 39 -1.40 9.60 -13.02
N HIS A 40 -1.68 8.61 -13.85
CA HIS A 40 -3.03 8.19 -14.18
C HIS A 40 -3.34 6.91 -13.42
N MET A 41 -4.53 6.83 -12.82
CA MET A 41 -4.99 5.66 -12.09
C MET A 41 -6.35 5.21 -12.63
N SER A 42 -6.50 3.92 -12.86
CA SER A 42 -7.78 3.29 -13.17
C SER A 42 -8.04 2.12 -12.24
N ALA A 43 -9.31 1.83 -11.97
CA ALA A 43 -9.67 0.64 -11.22
C ALA A 43 -11.05 0.10 -11.57
N THR A 44 -11.24 -1.18 -11.25
CA THR A 44 -12.54 -1.84 -11.20
C THR A 44 -12.75 -2.50 -9.86
N ASN A 45 -13.99 -2.52 -9.38
CA ASN A 45 -14.44 -3.29 -8.24
C ASN A 45 -15.67 -4.10 -8.65
N VAL A 46 -15.56 -5.42 -8.61
CA VAL A 46 -16.64 -6.35 -8.94
C VAL A 46 -17.07 -7.06 -7.66
N GLN A 47 -18.36 -6.98 -7.34
CA GLN A 47 -18.97 -7.64 -6.19
C GLN A 47 -20.27 -8.31 -6.64
N GLY A 48 -20.25 -9.64 -6.79
CA GLY A 48 -21.37 -10.37 -7.39
C GLY A 48 -21.68 -9.86 -8.80
N SER A 49 -22.89 -9.35 -9.03
CA SER A 49 -23.29 -8.74 -10.32
C SER A 49 -23.00 -7.24 -10.41
N GLN A 50 -22.58 -6.60 -9.33
CA GLN A 50 -22.27 -5.18 -9.30
C GLN A 50 -20.84 -4.95 -9.79
N LYS A 51 -20.68 -3.96 -10.67
CA LYS A 51 -19.36 -3.49 -11.11
C LYS A 51 -19.30 -1.98 -10.98
N ILE A 52 -18.26 -1.52 -10.33
CA ILE A 52 -17.86 -0.11 -10.26
C ILE A 52 -16.53 0.02 -10.98
N ALA A 53 -16.33 1.13 -11.68
CA ALA A 53 -15.05 1.49 -12.27
C ALA A 53 -14.77 2.98 -12.06
N TYR A 54 -13.50 3.34 -11.96
CA TYR A 54 -13.08 4.74 -11.97
C TYR A 54 -11.78 4.94 -12.71
N ASP A 55 -11.57 6.19 -13.11
CA ASP A 55 -10.30 6.72 -13.58
C ASP A 55 -10.03 8.06 -12.87
N ALA A 56 -8.79 8.37 -12.53
CA ALA A 56 -8.42 9.64 -11.89
C ALA A 56 -6.96 9.99 -12.19
N ASP A 57 -6.68 11.29 -12.27
CA ASP A 57 -5.32 11.79 -12.41
C ASP A 57 -4.83 12.38 -11.08
N ALA A 58 -3.59 12.05 -10.73
CA ALA A 58 -2.88 12.60 -9.59
C ALA A 58 -1.66 13.40 -10.09
N LYS A 59 -1.46 14.62 -9.60
CA LYS A 59 -0.33 15.47 -9.97
C LYS A 59 0.23 16.17 -8.77
N GLY A 60 1.54 16.33 -8.71
CA GLY A 60 2.17 17.03 -7.61
C GLY A 60 3.58 17.49 -7.90
N ILE A 61 4.16 18.07 -6.86
CA ILE A 61 5.51 18.57 -6.85
C ILE A 61 6.23 18.06 -5.60
N VAL A 62 7.51 17.76 -5.76
CA VAL A 62 8.38 17.43 -4.64
C VAL A 62 8.69 18.69 -3.85
N LYS A 63 8.58 18.59 -2.53
CA LYS A 63 8.89 19.63 -1.55
C LYS A 63 9.70 19.06 -0.40
N LYS A 64 10.30 19.95 0.37
CA LYS A 64 10.96 19.65 1.64
C LYS A 64 10.26 20.38 2.77
N ASP A 65 9.94 19.69 3.85
CA ASP A 65 9.35 20.32 5.03
C ASP A 65 10.40 21.06 5.88
N ALA A 66 9.95 21.75 6.94
CA ALA A 66 10.83 22.50 7.84
C ALA A 66 11.81 21.61 8.64
N SER A 67 11.52 20.32 8.77
CA SER A 67 12.38 19.32 9.42
C SER A 67 13.39 18.70 8.44
N GLY A 68 13.31 19.07 7.16
CA GLY A 68 14.16 18.54 6.11
C GLY A 68 13.68 17.22 5.50
N ILE A 69 12.45 16.78 5.77
CA ILE A 69 11.87 15.57 5.20
C ILE A 69 11.32 15.88 3.82
N TRP A 70 11.68 15.06 2.83
CA TRP A 70 11.16 15.19 1.47
C TRP A 70 9.80 14.52 1.32
N TYR A 71 8.92 15.12 0.53
CA TYR A 71 7.62 14.56 0.19
C TYR A 71 7.12 15.08 -1.15
N GLU A 72 6.18 14.35 -1.74
CA GLU A 72 5.42 14.72 -2.92
C GLU A 72 4.06 15.26 -2.46
N GLU A 73 3.75 16.51 -2.80
CA GLU A 73 2.47 17.14 -2.52
C GLU A 73 1.52 16.92 -3.71
N ILE A 74 0.64 15.93 -3.59
CA ILE A 74 -0.22 15.45 -4.68
C ILE A 74 -1.62 16.05 -4.59
N GLY A 75 -2.12 16.61 -5.69
CA GLY A 75 -3.52 16.95 -5.91
C GLY A 75 -4.19 16.00 -6.92
N TRP A 76 -5.52 16.00 -6.93
CA TRP A 76 -6.34 15.08 -7.72
C TRP A 76 -7.24 15.82 -8.71
N SER A 77 -7.43 15.23 -9.90
CA SER A 77 -8.24 15.80 -10.98
C SER A 77 -8.81 14.71 -11.90
N ASN A 78 -9.65 15.12 -12.85
CA ASN A 78 -10.15 14.26 -13.94
C ASN A 78 -10.79 12.94 -13.47
N LEU A 79 -11.49 12.97 -12.32
CA LEU A 79 -12.21 11.81 -11.82
C LEU A 79 -13.33 11.42 -12.80
N VAL A 80 -13.31 10.18 -13.27
CA VAL A 80 -14.39 9.53 -14.01
C VAL A 80 -14.90 8.39 -13.16
N TRP A 81 -16.22 8.27 -13.01
CA TRP A 81 -16.87 7.24 -12.22
C TRP A 81 -17.93 6.53 -13.07
N ASN A 82 -17.77 5.22 -13.26
CA ASN A 82 -18.60 4.41 -14.15
C ASN A 82 -18.72 5.03 -15.56
N GLY A 83 -17.60 5.52 -16.09
CA GLY A 83 -17.53 6.16 -17.41
C GLY A 83 -18.11 7.58 -17.48
N GLN A 84 -18.54 8.15 -16.35
CA GLN A 84 -19.08 9.52 -16.29
C GLN A 84 -18.10 10.47 -15.60
N PRO A 85 -17.72 11.60 -16.21
CA PRO A 85 -16.92 12.62 -15.55
C PRO A 85 -17.58 13.12 -14.26
N VAL A 86 -16.77 13.34 -13.23
CA VAL A 86 -17.20 13.84 -11.94
C VAL A 86 -16.61 15.23 -11.71
N THR A 87 -17.48 16.22 -11.52
CA THR A 87 -17.06 17.53 -11.04
C THR A 87 -16.71 17.43 -9.56
N LEU A 88 -15.42 17.52 -9.24
CA LEU A 88 -14.94 17.51 -7.86
C LEU A 88 -15.36 18.80 -7.13
N PRO A 89 -15.85 18.72 -5.88
CA PRO A 89 -16.09 19.91 -5.06
C PRO A 89 -14.77 20.61 -4.70
N ALA A 90 -14.84 21.88 -4.32
CA ALA A 90 -13.66 22.69 -3.99
C ALA A 90 -12.76 22.03 -2.92
N ALA A 91 -13.35 21.36 -1.92
CA ALA A 91 -12.60 20.63 -0.91
C ALA A 91 -11.74 19.50 -1.51
N SER A 92 -12.27 18.72 -2.45
CA SER A 92 -11.50 17.69 -3.18
C SER A 92 -10.43 18.30 -4.08
N GLN A 93 -10.73 19.40 -4.79
CA GLN A 93 -9.75 20.06 -5.67
C GLN A 93 -8.58 20.68 -4.89
N ASN A 94 -8.84 21.15 -3.67
CA ASN A 94 -7.85 21.76 -2.79
C ASN A 94 -7.13 20.74 -1.90
N LEU A 95 -7.58 19.49 -1.85
CA LEU A 95 -6.91 18.43 -1.11
C LEU A 95 -5.47 18.28 -1.62
N ARG A 96 -4.53 18.23 -0.69
CA ARG A 96 -3.13 17.86 -0.96
C ARG A 96 -2.76 16.66 -0.11
N GLN A 97 -2.46 15.56 -0.77
CA GLN A 97 -1.97 14.34 -0.17
C GLN A 97 -0.45 14.38 -0.15
N ASN A 98 0.15 14.38 1.05
CA ASN A 98 1.59 14.34 1.20
C ASN A 98 2.04 12.89 1.25
N LEU A 99 2.82 12.46 0.26
CA LEU A 99 3.38 11.11 0.16
C LEU A 99 4.90 11.16 0.22
N SER A 100 5.51 10.24 0.96
CA SER A 100 6.95 10.24 1.12
C SER A 100 7.49 8.82 1.27
N LEU A 101 8.63 8.59 0.64
CA LEU A 101 9.48 7.41 0.73
C LEU A 101 10.79 7.76 1.45
N ASP A 102 10.87 8.94 2.07
CA ASP A 102 11.97 9.29 2.96
C ASP A 102 11.91 8.39 4.22
N PRO A 103 13.03 7.80 4.66
CA PRO A 103 13.06 6.88 5.79
C PRO A 103 12.61 7.47 7.12
N ASN A 104 12.63 8.80 7.26
CA ASN A 104 12.19 9.48 8.47
C ASN A 104 10.71 9.89 8.42
N SER A 105 10.05 9.69 7.28
CA SER A 105 8.65 10.01 7.10
C SER A 105 7.74 8.90 7.60
N LYS A 106 6.52 9.29 8.00
CA LYS A 106 5.43 8.37 8.29
C LYS A 106 4.29 8.64 7.33
N LEU A 107 3.93 7.62 6.58
CA LEU A 107 2.74 7.66 5.73
C LEU A 107 1.49 7.72 6.60
N SER A 108 0.53 8.54 6.19
CA SER A 108 -0.75 8.69 6.89
C SER A 108 -1.86 8.97 5.90
N VAL A 109 -3.05 8.45 6.18
CA VAL A 109 -4.27 8.82 5.45
C VAL A 109 -4.55 10.31 5.71
N PRO A 110 -4.74 11.14 4.66
CA PRO A 110 -5.10 12.55 4.85
C PRO A 110 -6.51 12.67 5.46
N ASN A 111 -6.90 13.87 5.89
CA ASN A 111 -8.27 14.08 6.33
C ASN A 111 -9.24 13.97 5.13
N LEU A 112 -10.10 12.96 5.14
CA LEU A 112 -11.06 12.68 4.05
C LEU A 112 -12.48 13.17 4.32
N ALA A 113 -12.76 13.79 5.48
CA ALA A 113 -14.11 14.10 5.92
C ALA A 113 -14.90 15.05 4.98
N GLN A 114 -14.20 15.84 4.16
CA GLN A 114 -14.81 16.80 3.23
C GLN A 114 -14.55 16.46 1.76
N VAL A 115 -13.91 15.33 1.49
CA VAL A 115 -13.58 14.89 0.14
C VAL A 115 -14.79 14.19 -0.47
N ASP A 116 -14.99 14.36 -1.78
CA ASP A 116 -15.97 13.56 -2.53
C ASP A 116 -15.72 12.07 -2.26
N PRO A 117 -16.70 11.31 -1.76
CA PRO A 117 -16.50 9.90 -1.39
C PRO A 117 -15.93 9.02 -2.52
N ARG A 118 -16.16 9.38 -3.78
CA ARG A 118 -15.63 8.64 -4.95
C ARG A 118 -14.13 8.80 -5.13
N LEU A 119 -13.51 9.80 -4.50
CA LEU A 119 -12.06 10.04 -4.56
C LEU A 119 -11.31 9.35 -3.42
N ILE A 120 -12.01 8.87 -2.38
CA ILE A 120 -11.40 8.16 -1.24
C ILE A 120 -10.61 6.94 -1.71
N GLY A 121 -11.20 6.11 -2.56
CA GLY A 121 -10.54 4.93 -3.14
C GLY A 121 -9.21 5.28 -3.82
N PRO A 122 -9.20 6.13 -4.86
CA PRO A 122 -7.98 6.60 -5.50
C PRO A 122 -6.90 7.10 -4.53
N ILE A 123 -7.27 7.93 -3.55
CA ILE A 123 -6.35 8.47 -2.54
C ILE A 123 -5.70 7.35 -1.72
N THR A 124 -6.51 6.40 -1.24
CA THR A 124 -6.03 5.29 -0.42
C THR A 124 -5.23 4.28 -1.24
N ASP A 125 -5.60 4.05 -2.51
CA ASP A 125 -4.89 3.10 -3.37
C ASP A 125 -3.49 3.64 -3.74
N LEU A 126 -3.35 4.95 -3.99
CA LEU A 126 -2.03 5.56 -4.17
C LEU A 126 -1.19 5.46 -2.91
N LEU A 127 -1.78 5.71 -1.74
CA LEU A 127 -1.11 5.54 -0.45
C LEU A 127 -0.61 4.11 -0.26
N THR A 128 -1.41 3.10 -0.61
CA THR A 128 -1.01 1.68 -0.54
C THR A 128 0.23 1.40 -1.39
N PHE A 129 0.29 1.91 -2.62
CA PHE A 129 1.47 1.72 -3.47
C PHE A 129 2.75 2.32 -2.86
N TYR A 130 2.67 3.48 -2.20
CA TYR A 130 3.80 4.05 -1.47
C TYR A 130 4.14 3.21 -0.24
N ALA A 131 3.14 2.81 0.55
CA ALA A 131 3.33 2.00 1.75
C ALA A 131 4.04 0.67 1.43
N ASP A 132 3.59 -0.02 0.39
CA ASP A 132 4.18 -1.26 -0.07
C ASP A 132 5.64 -1.08 -0.50
N LEU A 133 5.95 0.02 -1.18
CA LEU A 133 7.32 0.32 -1.56
C LEU A 133 8.21 0.60 -0.33
N THR A 134 7.69 1.24 0.73
CA THR A 134 8.48 1.46 1.97
C THR A 134 8.91 0.18 2.66
N LEU A 135 8.19 -0.93 2.47
CA LEU A 135 8.58 -2.25 3.00
C LEU A 135 9.91 -2.73 2.43
N ALA A 136 10.25 -2.32 1.21
CA ALA A 136 11.49 -2.72 0.54
C ALA A 136 12.59 -1.65 0.61
N ILE A 137 12.25 -0.37 0.49
CA ILE A 137 13.24 0.73 0.44
C ILE A 137 14.14 0.75 1.68
N HIS A 138 13.57 0.52 2.87
CA HIS A 138 14.31 0.64 4.14
C HIS A 138 14.98 -0.65 4.60
N GLN A 139 14.97 -1.70 3.77
CA GLN A 139 15.45 -3.01 4.18
C GLN A 139 16.78 -3.34 3.50
N PRO A 140 17.82 -3.66 4.29
CA PRO A 140 19.00 -4.28 3.72
C PRO A 140 18.59 -5.64 3.15
N GLY A 141 18.86 -5.89 1.86
CA GLY A 141 18.62 -7.19 1.22
C GLY A 141 17.97 -7.14 -0.16
N PHE A 142 17.22 -6.08 -0.49
CA PHE A 142 16.61 -5.93 -1.83
C PHE A 142 17.60 -5.32 -2.83
N ALA A 143 18.78 -5.93 -2.97
CA ALA A 143 19.84 -5.45 -3.86
C ALA A 143 19.88 -6.17 -5.22
N ALA A 144 19.23 -7.33 -5.34
CA ALA A 144 19.24 -8.14 -6.56
C ALA A 144 17.91 -8.86 -6.78
N ALA A 145 17.63 -9.21 -8.04
CA ALA A 145 16.45 -10.00 -8.38
C ALA A 145 16.42 -11.34 -7.63
N GLY A 146 15.23 -11.73 -7.17
CA GLY A 146 15.01 -12.89 -6.31
C GLY A 146 15.18 -12.60 -4.81
N ALA A 147 15.68 -11.42 -4.42
CA ALA A 147 15.70 -11.02 -3.01
C ALA A 147 14.28 -11.01 -2.44
N HIS A 148 14.12 -11.65 -1.28
CA HIS A 148 12.84 -11.99 -0.68
C HIS A 148 12.87 -11.71 0.82
N LYS A 149 11.75 -11.21 1.36
CA LYS A 149 11.55 -11.07 2.79
C LYS A 149 10.08 -11.15 3.16
N TYR A 150 9.81 -11.87 4.25
CA TYR A 150 8.51 -11.91 4.89
C TYR A 150 8.45 -10.95 6.08
N PHE A 151 7.35 -10.21 6.19
CA PHE A 151 7.08 -9.26 7.26
C PHE A 151 5.80 -9.67 7.99
N ALA A 152 5.97 -10.21 9.19
CA ALA A 152 4.85 -10.43 10.10
C ALA A 152 4.40 -9.08 10.66
N HIS A 153 3.16 -8.71 10.39
CA HIS A 153 2.51 -7.52 10.91
C HIS A 153 1.26 -7.91 11.70
N GLY A 154 0.33 -8.64 11.08
CA GLY A 154 -0.85 -9.26 11.69
C GLY A 154 -1.78 -8.33 12.49
N THR A 155 -1.49 -7.05 12.57
CA THR A 155 -2.25 -6.05 13.31
C THR A 155 -3.40 -5.57 12.42
N PRO A 156 -4.60 -5.28 12.96
CA PRO A 156 -5.72 -4.89 12.12
C PRO A 156 -5.54 -3.47 11.57
N ASN A 157 -5.76 -3.26 10.28
CA ASN A 157 -6.06 -1.93 9.77
C ASN A 157 -7.57 -1.71 9.81
N SER A 158 -8.00 -0.45 9.81
CA SER A 158 -9.42 -0.10 9.89
C SER A 158 -9.77 1.01 8.90
N TRP A 159 -10.80 0.77 8.10
CA TRP A 159 -11.42 1.78 7.21
C TRP A 159 -12.86 2.10 7.61
N ALA A 160 -13.31 1.66 8.78
CA ALA A 160 -14.61 2.03 9.32
C ALA A 160 -14.74 3.56 9.46
N ASP A 161 -15.80 4.13 8.91
CA ASP A 161 -16.14 5.55 9.05
C ASP A 161 -17.03 5.83 10.27
N GLY A 162 -17.54 4.77 10.92
CA GLY A 162 -18.44 4.84 12.07
C GLY A 162 -19.89 5.21 11.72
N VAL A 163 -20.17 5.53 10.46
CA VAL A 163 -21.48 5.96 9.96
C VAL A 163 -22.10 4.89 9.06
N TYR A 164 -21.48 4.61 7.92
CA TYR A 164 -21.95 3.61 6.96
C TYR A 164 -21.25 2.28 7.17
N VAL A 165 -19.93 2.29 7.33
CA VAL A 165 -19.10 1.14 7.69
C VAL A 165 -18.78 1.24 9.17
N ILE A 166 -19.45 0.43 9.99
CA ILE A 166 -19.28 0.46 11.45
C ILE A 166 -18.16 -0.46 11.95
N LEU A 167 -17.81 -1.46 11.14
CA LEU A 167 -16.63 -2.29 11.32
C LEU A 167 -16.11 -2.60 9.92
N GLY A 168 -14.87 -2.24 9.64
CA GLY A 168 -14.20 -2.53 8.38
C GLY A 168 -12.75 -2.74 8.73
N GLN A 169 -12.30 -3.99 8.77
CA GLN A 169 -10.95 -4.35 9.17
C GLN A 169 -10.40 -5.47 8.31
N ASP A 170 -9.11 -5.37 8.03
CA ASP A 170 -8.29 -6.43 7.50
C ASP A 170 -7.09 -6.65 8.44
N SER A 171 -6.42 -7.78 8.28
CA SER A 171 -5.19 -8.13 8.97
C SER A 171 -4.33 -8.90 7.99
N ILE A 172 -3.12 -8.40 7.77
CA ILE A 172 -2.26 -8.86 6.67
C ILE A 172 -0.82 -8.97 7.15
N ASP A 173 -0.12 -9.96 6.61
CA ASP A 173 1.34 -10.03 6.58
C ASP A 173 1.80 -9.76 5.14
N PHE A 174 3.08 -9.46 4.97
CA PHE A 174 3.63 -9.11 3.65
C PHE A 174 4.71 -10.11 3.25
N ASP A 175 4.57 -10.67 2.06
CA ASP A 175 5.59 -11.47 1.38
C ASP A 175 6.12 -10.66 0.19
N VAL A 176 7.32 -10.11 0.35
CA VAL A 176 7.89 -9.12 -0.57
C VAL A 176 9.05 -9.74 -1.33
N THR A 177 9.04 -9.59 -2.65
CA THR A 177 10.09 -10.06 -3.55
C THR A 177 10.52 -8.95 -4.52
N LEU A 178 11.81 -8.65 -4.59
CA LEU A 178 12.39 -7.92 -5.72
C LEU A 178 12.48 -8.89 -6.91
N SER A 179 11.45 -8.92 -7.73
CA SER A 179 11.27 -9.93 -8.78
C SER A 179 12.18 -9.72 -10.00
N ALA A 180 12.52 -8.47 -10.33
CA ALA A 180 13.39 -8.16 -11.45
C ALA A 180 14.22 -6.88 -11.20
N VAL A 181 15.40 -6.83 -11.82
CA VAL A 181 16.23 -5.62 -11.95
C VAL A 181 16.74 -5.57 -13.38
N ASN A 182 16.43 -4.49 -14.10
CA ASN A 182 16.87 -4.26 -15.46
C ASN A 182 17.80 -3.03 -15.48
N ALA A 183 19.11 -3.28 -15.49
CA ALA A 183 20.11 -2.22 -15.48
C ALA A 183 20.08 -1.35 -16.75
N ALA A 184 19.71 -1.91 -17.91
CA ALA A 184 19.67 -1.18 -19.18
C ALA A 184 18.47 -0.23 -19.26
N ALA A 185 17.32 -0.67 -18.74
CA ALA A 185 16.11 0.17 -18.66
C ALA A 185 16.08 1.06 -17.41
N HIS A 186 17.00 0.83 -16.46
CA HIS A 186 17.01 1.46 -15.14
C HIS A 186 15.71 1.24 -14.37
N THR A 187 15.22 0.00 -14.38
CA THR A 187 13.99 -0.36 -13.67
C THR A 187 14.21 -1.51 -12.70
N ALA A 188 13.40 -1.54 -11.65
CA ALA A 188 13.27 -2.65 -10.71
C ALA A 188 11.79 -2.97 -10.54
N THR A 189 11.47 -4.25 -10.38
CA THR A 189 10.10 -4.71 -10.15
C THR A 189 9.97 -5.35 -8.78
N LEU A 190 9.14 -4.75 -7.93
CA LEU A 190 8.76 -5.30 -6.64
C LEU A 190 7.42 -6.03 -6.76
N LEU A 191 7.33 -7.22 -6.17
CA LEU A 191 6.07 -7.92 -5.93
C LEU A 191 5.84 -7.96 -4.42
N VAL A 192 4.73 -7.39 -3.97
CA VAL A 192 4.28 -7.40 -2.57
C VAL A 192 2.99 -8.19 -2.52
N LYS A 193 3.04 -9.36 -1.88
CA LYS A 193 1.85 -10.16 -1.61
C LYS A 193 1.39 -9.88 -0.20
N HIS A 194 0.15 -9.45 -0.07
CA HIS A 194 -0.55 -9.28 1.19
C HIS A 194 -1.28 -10.58 1.47
N VAL A 195 -0.83 -11.27 2.51
CA VAL A 195 -1.27 -12.64 2.81
C VAL A 195 -1.94 -12.69 4.19
N PRO A 196 -2.91 -13.60 4.40
CA PRO A 196 -3.53 -13.76 5.71
C PRO A 196 -2.47 -14.20 6.73
N PRO A 197 -2.34 -13.51 7.87
CA PRO A 197 -1.47 -13.96 8.94
C PRO A 197 -1.98 -15.27 9.52
N ALA A 198 -1.09 -16.06 10.12
CA ALA A 198 -1.49 -17.30 10.81
C ALA A 198 -2.45 -17.04 11.99
N LYS A 199 -2.41 -15.83 12.56
CA LYS A 199 -3.26 -15.39 13.67
C LYS A 199 -3.78 -13.96 13.41
N PRO A 200 -4.80 -13.79 12.55
CA PRO A 200 -5.38 -12.48 12.31
C PRO A 200 -5.97 -11.91 13.59
N GLN A 201 -5.82 -10.60 13.77
CA GLN A 201 -6.28 -9.91 14.98
C GLN A 201 -7.57 -9.09 14.74
N ILE A 202 -8.24 -9.28 13.60
CA ILE A 202 -9.49 -8.57 13.30
C ILE A 202 -10.59 -8.90 14.32
N LYS A 203 -11.51 -7.95 14.51
CA LYS A 203 -12.65 -8.13 15.42
C LYS A 203 -13.73 -8.98 14.75
N LEU A 204 -14.16 -10.05 15.43
CA LEU A 204 -15.23 -10.95 15.00
C LEU A 204 -16.35 -10.95 16.04
N PRO A 205 -17.34 -10.03 15.94
CA PRO A 205 -18.31 -9.80 17.01
C PRO A 205 -19.31 -10.95 17.22
N ALA A 206 -19.56 -11.79 16.20
CA ALA A 206 -20.51 -12.89 16.28
C ALA A 206 -19.85 -14.27 16.09
N SER A 207 -20.37 -15.28 16.78
CA SER A 207 -19.83 -16.65 16.76
C SER A 207 -19.78 -17.27 15.37
N TRP A 208 -20.78 -16.99 14.51
CA TRP A 208 -20.83 -17.52 13.15
C TRP A 208 -19.69 -16.99 12.26
N MET A 209 -19.05 -15.87 12.63
CA MET A 209 -17.93 -15.27 11.89
C MET A 209 -16.58 -15.92 12.23
N GLN A 210 -16.51 -16.75 13.27
CA GLN A 210 -15.26 -17.37 13.72
C GLN A 210 -14.83 -18.54 12.81
N ALA A 211 -15.78 -19.19 12.17
CA ALA A 211 -15.49 -20.28 11.23
C ALA A 211 -14.79 -19.71 9.98
N PRO A 212 -13.61 -20.24 9.59
CA PRO A 212 -12.95 -19.85 8.34
C PRO A 212 -13.86 -20.03 7.13
N VAL A 213 -13.94 -19.00 6.28
CA VAL A 213 -14.67 -19.07 5.01
C VAL A 213 -13.88 -19.83 3.94
N ALA A 214 -12.55 -19.82 4.07
CA ALA A 214 -11.62 -20.42 3.12
C ALA A 214 -10.60 -21.33 3.84
N ASP A 215 -9.47 -21.58 3.19
CA ASP A 215 -8.34 -22.39 3.65
C ASP A 215 -7.48 -21.76 4.77
N THR A 216 -7.76 -20.50 5.14
CA THR A 216 -7.04 -19.74 6.17
C THR A 216 -8.04 -19.07 7.13
N PRO A 217 -7.62 -18.72 8.37
CA PRO A 217 -8.47 -17.94 9.27
C PRO A 217 -8.94 -16.65 8.60
N ASN A 218 -10.17 -16.22 8.89
CA ASN A 218 -10.70 -15.00 8.31
C ASN A 218 -9.83 -13.81 8.72
N ASN A 219 -9.37 -13.05 7.74
CA ASN A 219 -8.49 -11.91 7.92
C ASN A 219 -9.12 -10.60 7.44
N TRP A 220 -10.34 -10.64 6.90
CA TRP A 220 -11.09 -9.48 6.44
C TRP A 220 -12.53 -9.51 6.94
N VAL A 221 -13.04 -8.39 7.43
CA VAL A 221 -14.41 -8.20 7.91
C VAL A 221 -14.95 -6.84 7.52
N MET A 222 -16.22 -6.80 7.11
CA MET A 222 -16.95 -5.56 6.90
C MET A 222 -18.39 -5.68 7.43
N VAL A 223 -18.85 -4.66 8.15
CA VAL A 223 -20.21 -4.52 8.65
C VAL A 223 -20.70 -3.13 8.29
N THR A 224 -21.78 -3.08 7.51
CA THR A 224 -22.39 -1.83 7.08
C THR A 224 -23.81 -1.68 7.59
N LYS A 225 -24.23 -0.43 7.84
CA LYS A 225 -25.62 -0.08 8.09
C LYS A 225 -26.33 0.07 6.74
N ALA A 226 -27.21 -0.87 6.40
CA ALA A 226 -27.97 -0.80 5.15
C ALA A 226 -29.22 0.08 5.28
N SER A 227 -29.88 0.03 6.44
CA SER A 227 -31.04 0.85 6.79
C SER A 227 -31.20 0.87 8.32
N PRO A 228 -32.09 1.69 8.90
CA PRO A 228 -32.34 1.68 10.34
C PRO A 228 -32.67 0.26 10.84
N GLY A 229 -31.84 -0.25 11.76
CA GLY A 229 -31.99 -1.60 12.32
C GLY A 229 -31.57 -2.75 11.40
N THR A 230 -31.00 -2.49 10.22
CA THR A 230 -30.53 -3.52 9.29
C THR A 230 -29.04 -3.39 9.02
N PHE A 231 -28.30 -4.48 9.20
CA PHE A 231 -26.86 -4.55 9.06
C PHE A 231 -26.48 -5.59 8.02
N VAL A 232 -25.50 -5.30 7.16
CA VAL A 232 -24.92 -6.27 6.24
C VAL A 232 -23.53 -6.61 6.75
N ALA A 233 -23.35 -7.87 7.16
CA ALA A 233 -22.09 -8.38 7.66
C ALA A 233 -21.44 -9.29 6.63
N GLN A 234 -20.18 -9.02 6.33
CA GLN A 234 -19.33 -9.77 5.40
C GLN A 234 -18.04 -10.15 6.12
N ILE A 235 -17.59 -11.38 5.92
CA ILE A 235 -16.41 -11.95 6.59
C ILE A 235 -15.73 -12.91 5.62
N GLY A 236 -14.40 -12.95 5.61
CA GLY A 236 -13.70 -13.92 4.79
C GLY A 236 -12.19 -13.78 4.75
N LYS A 237 -11.65 -14.28 3.64
CA LYS A 237 -10.24 -14.23 3.27
C LYS A 237 -10.04 -13.14 2.22
N GLU A 238 -9.18 -12.19 2.52
CA GLU A 238 -8.69 -11.20 1.57
C GLU A 238 -7.19 -11.44 1.35
N THR A 239 -6.78 -11.32 0.09
CA THR A 239 -5.38 -11.32 -0.35
C THR A 239 -5.21 -10.23 -1.40
N PHE A 240 -4.04 -9.60 -1.48
CA PHE A 240 -3.77 -8.69 -2.58
C PHE A 240 -2.33 -8.81 -3.08
N ASP A 241 -2.19 -8.87 -4.39
CA ASP A 241 -0.90 -8.89 -5.06
C ASP A 241 -0.65 -7.51 -5.67
N VAL A 242 0.39 -6.84 -5.19
CA VAL A 242 0.83 -5.53 -5.70
C VAL A 242 2.13 -5.71 -6.45
N LYS A 243 2.15 -5.28 -7.71
CA LYS A 243 3.35 -5.20 -8.54
C LYS A 243 3.71 -3.73 -8.73
N LEU A 244 4.92 -3.34 -8.38
CA LEU A 244 5.46 -1.99 -8.55
C LEU A 244 6.62 -2.05 -9.53
N GLU A 245 6.65 -1.17 -10.52
CA GLU A 245 7.84 -0.87 -11.31
C GLU A 245 8.41 0.47 -10.86
N VAL A 246 9.69 0.48 -10.54
CA VAL A 246 10.39 1.63 -9.95
C VAL A 246 11.59 1.98 -10.83
N ASP A 247 11.78 3.27 -11.09
CA ASP A 247 12.98 3.80 -11.73
C ASP A 247 14.16 3.74 -10.75
N THR A 248 15.24 3.05 -11.09
CA THR A 248 16.39 2.84 -10.19
C THR A 248 17.37 4.00 -10.16
N LYS A 249 17.16 5.06 -10.96
CA LYS A 249 17.94 6.30 -10.87
C LYS A 249 17.32 7.29 -9.88
N THR A 250 16.00 7.31 -9.82
CA THR A 250 15.22 8.32 -9.10
C THR A 250 14.43 7.74 -7.94
N GLY A 251 14.20 6.44 -7.91
CA GLY A 251 13.32 5.71 -6.97
C GLY A 251 11.84 6.05 -7.13
N ARG A 252 11.43 6.64 -8.25
CA ARG A 252 10.02 6.94 -8.54
C ARG A 252 9.27 5.67 -8.92
N ILE A 253 8.01 5.57 -8.51
CA ILE A 253 7.08 4.60 -9.09
C ILE A 253 6.81 5.02 -10.54
N LEU A 254 7.08 4.12 -11.47
CA LEU A 254 6.76 4.25 -12.90
C LEU A 254 5.40 3.65 -13.22
N SER A 255 5.09 2.50 -12.62
CA SER A 255 3.76 1.90 -12.70
C SER A 255 3.49 1.04 -11.48
N ALA A 256 2.21 0.80 -11.21
CA ALA A 256 1.77 -0.14 -10.21
C ALA A 256 0.51 -0.88 -10.68
N SER A 257 0.33 -2.10 -10.21
CA SER A 257 -0.95 -2.80 -10.34
C SER A 257 -1.27 -3.55 -9.06
N MET A 258 -2.55 -3.59 -8.71
CA MET A 258 -3.07 -4.38 -7.59
C MET A 258 -4.17 -5.32 -8.08
N ASP A 259 -4.10 -6.59 -7.69
CA ASP A 259 -5.22 -7.53 -7.76
C ASP A 259 -5.60 -7.95 -6.35
N ASN A 260 -6.79 -7.55 -5.91
CA ASN A 260 -7.31 -7.81 -4.57
C ASN A 260 -8.60 -8.66 -4.65
N PRO A 261 -8.48 -10.00 -4.67
CA PRO A 261 -9.61 -10.89 -4.47
C PRO A 261 -9.96 -11.06 -2.98
N VAL A 262 -11.26 -11.01 -2.68
CA VAL A 262 -11.85 -11.40 -1.40
C VAL A 262 -12.78 -12.59 -1.63
N GLN A 263 -12.53 -13.69 -0.94
CA GLN A 263 -13.46 -14.80 -0.80
C GLN A 263 -14.19 -14.66 0.53
N ALA A 264 -15.48 -14.32 0.47
CA ALA A 264 -16.27 -13.98 1.64
C ALA A 264 -17.60 -14.74 1.70
N THR A 265 -18.26 -14.59 2.84
CA THR A 265 -19.68 -14.85 2.98
C THR A 265 -20.39 -13.63 3.57
N GLN A 266 -21.68 -13.51 3.30
CA GLN A 266 -22.51 -12.39 3.72
C GLN A 266 -23.73 -12.87 4.51
N ARG A 267 -24.14 -12.09 5.51
CA ARG A 267 -25.48 -12.14 6.11
C ARG A 267 -26.07 -10.75 6.24
N VAL A 268 -27.40 -10.68 6.19
CA VAL A 268 -28.18 -9.49 6.55
C VAL A 268 -28.76 -9.74 7.94
N CYS A 269 -28.53 -8.85 8.90
CA CYS A 269 -28.89 -9.03 10.30
C CYS A 269 -29.81 -7.88 10.76
N SER A 270 -30.69 -8.17 11.73
CA SER A 270 -31.61 -7.18 12.32
C SER A 270 -31.09 -6.54 13.62
N ASP A 271 -29.85 -6.85 14.02
CA ASP A 271 -29.21 -6.33 15.22
C ASP A 271 -27.72 -6.01 14.98
N GLU A 272 -27.20 -5.01 15.70
CA GLU A 272 -25.81 -4.57 15.58
C GLU A 272 -24.79 -5.60 16.10
N ALA A 273 -25.21 -6.46 17.03
CA ALA A 273 -24.39 -7.55 17.54
C ALA A 273 -24.25 -8.72 16.56
N LEU A 274 -24.96 -8.69 15.43
CA LEU A 274 -24.92 -9.68 14.35
C LEU A 274 -25.33 -11.09 14.82
N THR A 275 -26.27 -11.17 15.76
CA THR A 275 -26.78 -12.43 16.33
C THR A 275 -28.09 -12.88 15.69
N GLN A 276 -28.87 -11.96 15.13
CA GLN A 276 -30.15 -12.17 14.47
C GLN A 276 -29.99 -12.07 12.95
N CYS A 277 -29.37 -13.08 12.37
CA CYS A 277 -29.13 -13.17 10.93
C CYS A 277 -29.72 -14.47 10.37
N PRO A 278 -30.43 -14.46 9.23
CA PRO A 278 -30.84 -15.68 8.56
C PRO A 278 -29.64 -16.58 8.22
N ALA A 279 -29.84 -17.88 8.32
CA ALA A 279 -28.92 -18.91 7.86
C ALA A 279 -29.49 -19.60 6.61
N PRO A 280 -28.65 -20.16 5.72
CA PRO A 280 -27.18 -20.11 5.71
C PRO A 280 -26.64 -18.75 5.22
N PRO A 281 -25.35 -18.44 5.45
CA PRO A 281 -24.74 -17.26 4.85
C PRO A 281 -24.62 -17.42 3.32
N VAL A 282 -24.64 -16.29 2.61
CA VAL A 282 -24.55 -16.27 1.14
C VAL A 282 -23.09 -16.12 0.72
N PRO A 283 -22.53 -17.00 -0.12
CA PRO A 283 -21.18 -16.83 -0.67
C PRO A 283 -21.06 -15.52 -1.45
N LEU A 284 -19.92 -14.86 -1.32
CA LEU A 284 -19.63 -13.60 -1.97
C LEU A 284 -18.19 -13.61 -2.48
N SER A 285 -18.00 -13.15 -3.71
CA SER A 285 -16.67 -12.86 -4.26
C SER A 285 -16.59 -11.38 -4.58
N ILE A 286 -15.54 -10.74 -4.09
CA ILE A 286 -15.19 -9.36 -4.41
C ILE A 286 -13.85 -9.40 -5.11
N ARG A 287 -13.67 -8.61 -6.17
CA ARG A 287 -12.37 -8.44 -6.80
C ARG A 287 -12.16 -6.99 -7.17
N ARG A 288 -11.11 -6.39 -6.63
CA ARG A 288 -10.63 -5.07 -7.05
C ARG A 288 -9.38 -5.23 -7.90
N GLN A 289 -9.33 -4.51 -9.01
CA GLN A 289 -8.16 -4.44 -9.88
C GLN A 289 -7.83 -2.98 -10.10
N ILE A 290 -6.61 -2.57 -9.80
CA ILE A 290 -6.16 -1.18 -9.89
C ILE A 290 -4.89 -1.13 -10.74
N HIS A 291 -4.78 -0.09 -11.54
CA HIS A 291 -3.60 0.22 -12.33
C HIS A 291 -3.19 1.67 -12.09
N LEU A 292 -1.89 1.90 -11.97
CA LEU A 292 -1.25 3.20 -11.87
C LEU A 292 -0.16 3.27 -12.92
N GLU A 293 -0.08 4.37 -13.64
CA GLU A 293 0.99 4.65 -14.59
C GLU A 293 1.48 6.08 -14.42
N SER A 294 2.80 6.26 -14.40
CA SER A 294 3.38 7.58 -14.44
C SER A 294 3.10 8.21 -15.80
N ILE A 295 2.64 9.45 -15.80
CA ILE A 295 2.40 10.23 -17.01
C ILE A 295 3.32 11.44 -17.03
N ALA A 296 3.55 12.01 -18.22
CA ALA A 296 4.33 13.23 -18.31
C ALA A 296 3.69 14.33 -17.44
N PRO A 297 4.46 15.01 -16.57
CA PRO A 297 3.97 16.21 -15.92
C PRO A 297 3.64 17.21 -17.04
N ILE A 298 2.36 17.51 -17.25
CA ILE A 298 1.98 18.52 -18.25
C ILE A 298 2.60 19.83 -17.76
N GLY A 299 3.51 20.39 -18.57
CA GLY A 299 4.25 21.60 -18.24
C GLY A 299 3.31 22.73 -17.80
N HIS A 300 3.69 23.40 -16.72
CA HIS A 300 3.06 24.65 -16.29
C HIS A 300 3.38 25.79 -17.25
#